data_AF-A0A1H7FXH8-F1
#
_entry.id   AF-A0A1H7FXH8-F1
#
_cell.length_a   1.000
_cell.length_b   1.000
_cell.length_c   1.000
_cell.angle_alpha   90.00
_cell.angle_beta   90.00
_cell.angle_gamma   90.00
#
_symmetry.space_group_name_H-M   'P 1'
#
loop_
_entity.id
_entity.type
_entity.pdbx_description
1 polymer ?
#
loop_
_entity_poly.entity_id
_entity_poly.type
_entity_poly.pdbx_seq_one_letter_code
_entity_poly.pdbx_strand_id
1 'polypeptide(L)'
;MNRLAQVAKLLIQGREVIVINVHLEAFDRDTREQHTDAVLQLYQRYSERYPTMMVGDFNSSPDEADPTISRILRENLGTLELVAGRVVTEAGQISDHLPVWAVFRFTRR
;
A
#
# COMPACT_ATOMS: atom_id res chain seq x y z
N MET A 1 -2.61 6.46 19.88
CA MET A 1 -1.73 7.02 18.83
C MET A 1 -0.46 6.21 18.79
N ASN A 2 -0.30 5.30 17.82
CA ASN A 2 1.01 4.79 17.36
C ASN A 2 0.78 3.74 16.28
N ARG A 3 0.49 4.16 15.05
CA ARG A 3 0.74 3.33 13.86
C ARG A 3 1.26 4.24 12.75
N LEU A 4 2.56 4.11 12.49
CA LEU A 4 3.34 4.91 11.55
C LEU A 4 3.07 4.46 10.12
N ALA A 5 2.71 5.38 9.24
CA ALA A 5 3.08 5.23 7.85
C ALA A 5 4.58 5.54 7.73
N GLN A 6 5.36 4.60 7.20
CA GLN A 6 6.76 4.87 6.86
C GLN A 6 6.82 5.31 5.40
N VAL A 7 7.40 6.48 5.15
CA VAL A 7 7.62 6.99 3.80
C VAL A 7 9.10 6.92 3.46
N ALA A 8 9.43 6.20 2.39
CA ALA A 8 10.78 6.13 1.83
C ALA A 8 10.79 6.71 0.41
N LYS A 9 11.81 7.50 0.09
CA LYS A 9 12.11 7.92 -1.27
C LYS A 9 13.24 7.05 -1.82
N LEU A 10 12.95 6.29 -2.87
CA LEU A 10 13.90 5.44 -3.56
C LEU A 10 14.39 6.14 -4.83
N LEU A 11 15.69 6.02 -5.11
CA LEU A 11 16.28 6.47 -6.36
C LEU A 11 16.54 5.25 -7.26
N ILE A 12 15.69 5.05 -8.27
CA ILE A 12 15.76 3.90 -9.19
C ILE A 12 16.11 4.42 -10.57
N GLN A 13 17.31 4.10 -11.06
CA GLN A 13 17.82 4.56 -12.36
C GLN A 13 17.69 6.09 -12.55
N GLY A 14 17.94 6.87 -11.48
CA GLY A 14 17.82 8.33 -11.49
C GLY A 14 16.40 8.88 -11.34
N ARG A 15 15.37 8.02 -11.25
CA ARG A 15 13.98 8.42 -10.99
C ARG A 15 13.65 8.27 -9.51
N GLU A 16 13.08 9.31 -8.92
CA GLU A 16 12.57 9.28 -7.54
C GLU A 16 11.22 8.55 -7.50
N VAL A 17 11.09 7.58 -6.58
CA VAL A 17 9.87 6.82 -6.32
C VAL A 17 9.56 6.88 -4.83
N ILE A 18 8.31 7.11 -4.47
CA ILE A 18 7.87 7.07 -3.08
C ILE A 18 7.29 5.69 -2.77
N VAL A 19 7.72 5.10 -1.65
CA VAL A 19 7.13 3.90 -1.07
C VAL A 19 6.57 4.25 0.29
N ILE A 20 5.27 4.02 0.48
CA ILE A 20 4.55 4.21 1.73
C ILE A 20 4.23 2.82 2.29
N ASN A 21 4.91 2.44 3.37
CA ASN A 21 4.59 1.21 4.09
C ASN A 21 3.60 1.50 5.23
N VAL A 22 2.54 0.71 5.31
CA VAL A 22 1.46 0.88 6.30
C VAL A 22 1.22 -0.38 7.11
N HIS A 23 0.68 -0.18 8.32
CA HIS A 23 0.09 -1.23 9.14
C HIS A 23 -1.10 -0.61 9.86
N LEU A 24 -2.32 -0.84 9.37
CA LEU A 24 -3.54 -0.18 9.87
C LEU A 24 -4.10 -0.89 11.11
N GLU A 25 -5.18 -0.36 11.68
CA GLU A 25 -5.79 -0.92 12.89
C GLU A 25 -6.52 -2.23 12.59
N ALA A 26 -6.24 -3.28 13.36
CA ALA A 26 -6.77 -4.63 13.12
C ALA A 26 -8.17 -4.81 13.70
N PHE A 27 -8.42 -4.29 14.91
CA PHE A 27 -9.59 -4.69 15.70
C PHE A 27 -10.75 -3.71 15.59
N ASP A 28 -10.45 -2.41 15.61
CA ASP A 28 -11.47 -1.36 15.59
C ASP A 28 -11.68 -0.82 14.16
N ARG A 29 -12.87 -1.09 13.60
CA ARG A 29 -13.22 -0.73 12.23
C ARG A 29 -13.21 0.79 12.02
N ASP A 30 -13.78 1.55 12.95
CA ASP A 30 -13.94 3.01 12.80
C ASP A 30 -12.58 3.71 12.85
N THR A 31 -11.68 3.23 13.72
CA THR A 31 -10.28 3.67 13.75
C THR A 31 -9.55 3.27 12.46
N ARG A 32 -9.77 2.05 11.95
CA ARG A 32 -9.17 1.62 10.67
C ARG A 32 -9.68 2.45 9.50
N GLU A 33 -10.93 2.88 9.51
CA GLU A 33 -11.50 3.79 8.52
C GLU A 33 -10.78 5.15 8.54
N GLN A 34 -10.62 5.74 9.72
CA GLN A 34 -9.84 6.99 9.87
C GLN A 34 -8.39 6.84 9.42
N HIS A 35 -7.75 5.70 9.73
CA HIS A 35 -6.40 5.39 9.26
C HIS A 35 -6.34 5.25 7.73
N THR A 36 -7.33 4.59 7.13
CA THR A 36 -7.44 4.41 5.67
C THR A 36 -7.55 5.77 4.98
N ASP A 37 -8.41 6.66 5.48
CA ASP A 37 -8.59 8.01 4.93
C ASP A 37 -7.30 8.85 5.07
N ALA A 38 -6.61 8.79 6.21
CA ALA A 38 -5.35 9.51 6.42
C ALA A 38 -4.23 9.02 5.48
N VAL A 39 -4.14 7.70 5.27
CA VAL A 39 -3.16 7.09 4.36
C VAL A 39 -3.48 7.43 2.90
N LEU A 40 -4.74 7.45 2.51
CA LEU A 40 -5.14 7.86 1.16
C LEU A 40 -4.77 9.32 0.88
N GLN A 41 -5.00 10.23 1.84
CA GLN A 41 -4.57 11.63 1.73
C GLN A 41 -3.04 11.76 1.62
N LEU A 42 -2.29 10.95 2.36
CA LEU A 42 -0.84 10.92 2.28
C LEU A 42 -0.36 10.45 0.90
N TYR A 43 -0.97 9.37 0.38
CA TYR A 43 -0.68 8.86 -0.96
C TYR A 43 -0.95 9.94 -2.02
N GLN A 44 -2.13 10.57 -1.97
CA GLN A 44 -2.53 11.61 -2.94
C GLN A 44 -1.47 12.72 -3.01
N ARG A 45 -1.04 13.25 -1.85
CA ARG A 45 0.00 14.28 -1.75
C ARG A 45 1.32 13.91 -2.44
N TYR A 46 1.79 12.66 -2.30
CA TYR A 46 3.03 12.23 -2.96
C TYR A 46 2.81 11.92 -4.45
N SER A 47 1.67 11.33 -4.79
CA SER A 47 1.33 10.90 -6.15
C SER A 47 1.17 12.07 -7.14
N GLU A 48 0.91 13.27 -6.64
CA GLU A 48 0.92 14.51 -7.43
C GLU A 48 2.28 14.79 -8.07
N ARG A 49 3.38 14.43 -7.39
CA ARG A 49 4.74 14.79 -7.81
C ARG A 49 5.62 13.60 -8.16
N TYR A 50 5.37 12.43 -7.57
CA TYR A 50 6.22 11.25 -7.71
C TYR A 50 5.39 10.00 -8.03
N PRO A 51 5.92 9.05 -8.82
CA PRO A 51 5.42 7.69 -8.79
C PRO A 51 5.42 7.19 -7.35
N THR A 52 4.27 6.73 -6.89
CA THR A 52 4.04 6.41 -5.49
C THR A 52 3.46 5.02 -5.39
N MET A 53 4.00 4.21 -4.49
CA MET A 53 3.51 2.89 -4.15
C MET A 53 3.10 2.86 -2.69
N MET A 54 1.99 2.19 -2.41
CA MET A 54 1.53 1.93 -1.05
C MET A 54 1.51 0.43 -0.83
N VAL A 55 2.16 -0.03 0.23
CA VAL A 55 2.33 -1.45 0.58
C VAL A 55 2.14 -1.64 2.07
N GLY A 56 1.95 -2.89 2.49
CA GLY A 56 1.89 -3.28 3.88
C GLY A 56 0.57 -3.95 4.23
N ASP A 57 0.25 -3.95 5.52
CA ASP A 57 -0.95 -4.60 6.04
C ASP A 57 -2.06 -3.59 6.28
N PHE A 58 -3.11 -3.68 5.47
CA PHE A 58 -4.27 -2.81 5.58
C PHE A 58 -5.26 -3.27 6.64
N ASN A 59 -5.11 -4.49 7.17
CA ASN A 59 -6.07 -5.12 8.07
C ASN A 59 -7.53 -5.05 7.56
N SER A 60 -7.70 -5.08 6.24
CA SER A 60 -9.00 -5.15 5.58
C SER A 60 -8.86 -5.87 4.24
N SER A 61 -9.58 -6.99 4.11
CA SER A 61 -9.71 -7.81 2.92
C SER A 61 -10.88 -7.33 2.05
N PRO A 62 -10.74 -7.31 0.71
CA PRO A 62 -11.84 -6.97 -0.20
C PRO A 62 -13.10 -7.84 -0.07
N ASP A 63 -12.96 -9.05 0.48
CA ASP A 63 -14.05 -10.02 0.63
C ASP A 63 -14.85 -9.85 1.94
N GLU A 64 -14.48 -8.90 2.80
CA GLU A 64 -15.25 -8.56 4.01
C GLU A 64 -16.60 -7.93 3.64
N ALA A 65 -17.57 -7.98 4.57
CA ALA A 65 -18.89 -7.40 4.34
C ALA A 65 -18.86 -5.86 4.16
N ASP A 66 -17.94 -5.18 4.83
CA ASP A 66 -17.75 -3.74 4.76
C ASP A 66 -16.26 -3.35 4.86
N PRO A 67 -15.51 -3.53 3.77
CA PRO A 67 -14.06 -3.43 3.77
C PRO A 67 -13.60 -1.98 3.63
N THR A 68 -12.79 -1.50 4.57
CA THR A 68 -12.19 -0.16 4.48
C THR A 68 -11.24 -0.05 3.27
N ILE A 69 -10.60 -1.15 2.87
CA ILE A 69 -9.69 -1.19 1.70
C ILE A 69 -10.40 -0.81 0.39
N SER A 70 -11.72 -0.96 0.30
CA SER A 70 -12.50 -0.54 -0.88
C SER A 70 -12.35 0.95 -1.19
N ARG A 71 -12.10 1.80 -0.17
CA ARG A 71 -11.86 3.24 -0.37
C ARG A 71 -10.62 3.48 -1.22
N ILE A 72 -9.56 2.71 -0.99
CA ILE A 72 -8.31 2.78 -1.77
C ILE A 72 -8.49 2.16 -3.15
N LEU A 73 -9.15 0.99 -3.24
CA LEU A 73 -9.29 0.26 -4.50
C LEU A 73 -10.16 0.98 -5.55
N ARG A 74 -11.06 1.88 -5.11
CA ARG A 74 -11.87 2.72 -6.01
C ARG A 74 -11.09 3.86 -6.64
N GLU A 75 -9.93 4.20 -6.10
CA GLU A 75 -9.12 5.31 -6.60
C GLU A 75 -8.30 4.87 -7.81
N ASN A 76 -8.19 5.73 -8.83
CA ASN A 76 -7.38 5.47 -10.00
C ASN A 76 -5.89 5.78 -9.74
N LEU A 77 -5.21 4.87 -9.03
CA LEU A 77 -3.81 5.03 -8.60
C LEU A 77 -2.82 4.77 -9.76
N GLY A 78 -2.80 5.66 -10.76
CA GLY A 78 -2.23 5.39 -12.09
C GLY A 78 -0.74 5.70 -12.34
N THR A 79 0.20 5.34 -11.44
CA THR A 79 1.65 5.58 -11.71
C THR A 79 2.50 4.32 -11.92
N LEU A 80 2.00 3.16 -11.51
CA LEU A 80 2.70 1.88 -11.58
C LEU A 80 1.72 0.79 -12.03
N GLU A 81 2.17 -0.04 -12.97
CA GLU A 81 1.45 -1.22 -13.47
C GLU A 81 2.05 -2.47 -12.81
N LEU A 82 1.20 -3.33 -12.24
CA LEU A 82 1.62 -4.65 -11.76
C LEU A 82 1.92 -5.56 -12.96
N VAL A 83 3.16 -6.06 -13.05
CA VAL A 83 3.62 -6.95 -14.12
C VAL A 83 3.53 -8.42 -13.71
N ALA A 84 3.93 -8.71 -12.48
CA ALA A 84 3.95 -10.06 -11.92
C ALA A 84 3.86 -10.01 -10.41
N GLY A 85 3.32 -11.06 -9.79
CA GLY A 85 3.30 -11.21 -8.34
C GLY A 85 3.20 -12.66 -7.91
N ARG A 86 3.69 -12.96 -6.71
CA ARG A 86 3.56 -14.27 -6.06
C ARG A 86 3.64 -14.15 -4.55
N VAL A 87 3.11 -15.16 -3.86
CA VAL A 87 3.41 -15.39 -2.44
C VAL A 87 4.85 -15.91 -2.32
N VAL A 88 5.59 -15.37 -1.36
CA VAL A 88 6.98 -15.78 -1.06
C VAL A 88 6.94 -16.91 -0.04
N THR A 89 6.92 -18.15 -0.53
CA THR A 89 6.88 -19.35 0.31
C THR A 89 8.23 -19.65 0.96
N GLU A 90 9.32 -19.15 0.39
CA GLU A 90 10.69 -19.26 0.93
C GLU A 90 10.84 -18.56 2.28
N ALA A 91 9.94 -17.64 2.59
CA ALA A 91 9.86 -16.93 3.85
C ALA A 91 9.35 -17.83 5.01
N GLY A 92 8.83 -19.03 4.74
CA GLY A 92 8.34 -19.93 5.78
C GLY A 92 7.24 -19.29 6.64
N GLN A 93 7.39 -19.35 7.96
CA GLN A 93 6.42 -18.83 8.94
C GLN A 93 6.90 -17.53 9.61
N ILE A 94 7.65 -16.68 8.89
CA ILE A 94 8.16 -15.43 9.47
C ILE A 94 7.06 -14.37 9.71
N SER A 95 5.88 -14.55 9.13
CA SER A 95 4.73 -13.66 9.28
C SER A 95 3.44 -14.45 9.34
N ASP A 96 2.50 -13.93 10.11
CA ASP A 96 1.08 -14.30 10.14
C ASP A 96 0.29 -13.78 8.93
N HIS A 97 0.86 -12.85 8.16
CA HIS A 97 0.38 -12.41 6.85
C HIS A 97 1.15 -13.08 5.72
N LEU A 98 0.54 -13.16 4.54
CA LEU A 98 1.18 -13.72 3.34
C LEU A 98 2.28 -12.76 2.84
N PRO A 99 3.57 -13.15 2.85
CA PRO A 99 4.61 -12.35 2.27
C PRO A 99 4.45 -12.34 0.76
N VAL A 100 4.52 -11.15 0.15
CA VAL A 100 4.30 -10.97 -1.30
C VAL A 100 5.55 -10.44 -1.98
N TRP A 101 5.82 -10.97 -3.17
CA TRP A 101 6.78 -10.41 -4.11
C TRP A 101 6.01 -9.93 -5.33
N ALA A 102 6.35 -8.74 -5.83
CA ALA A 102 5.72 -8.15 -6.98
C ALA A 102 6.71 -7.37 -7.83
N VAL A 103 6.49 -7.38 -9.15
CA VAL A 103 7.21 -6.59 -10.14
C VAL A 103 6.27 -5.53 -10.66
N PHE A 104 6.73 -4.29 -10.63
CA PHE A 104 6.00 -3.16 -11.15
C PHE A 104 6.77 -2.51 -12.29
N ARG A 105 6.03 -1.97 -13.25
CA ARG A 105 6.55 -1.12 -14.33
C ARG A 105 5.95 0.26 -14.18
N PHE A 106 6.75 1.30 -14.46
CA PHE A 106 6.19 2.64 -14.59
C PHE A 106 5.23 2.70 -15.78
N THR A 107 4.04 3.23 -15.55
CA THR A 107 3.17 3.60 -16.65
C THR A 107 3.84 4.77 -17.41
N ARG A 108 3.79 4.72 -18.74
CA ARG A 108 4.19 5.89 -19.55
C ARG A 108 3.16 6.99 -19.26
N ARG A 109 3.59 8.09 -18.64
CA ARG A 109 2.92 9.38 -18.78
C ARG A 109 3.53 10.09 -19.97
#